data_AF-A0A515EK62-F1
#
_entry.id   AF-A0A515EK62-F1
#
_cell.length_a   1.000
_cell.length_b   1.000
_cell.length_c   1.000
_cell.angle_alpha   90.00
_cell.angle_beta   90.00
_cell.angle_gamma   90.00
#
_symmetry.space_group_name_H-M   'P 1'
#
loop_
_entity.id
_entity.type
_entity.pdbx_description
1 polymer ?
#
loop_
_entity_poly.entity_id
_entity_poly.type
_entity_poly.pdbx_seq_one_letter_code
_entity_poly.pdbx_strand_id
1 'polypeptide(L)'
;MPQNQGTTATPVPQVGTSTTLAPNLAALCAGVLPVWARHIATSRAQSEVAVTQMLKAFADISPHIGAAERQSVQITEALSTSDDGITGLVCACERTLAPVLQNTTLPPEASAAIEKVLDMVRSAVSALEGIAKPFAHETQMVAEHVDRMYMGFQYQDRISQMMALLEGDIVRLQDACTGKAPDTLNLEAWLARLESLYAMSEQRQDHLGASNPSTDSTETGEPTFF
;
A
#
# COMPACT_ATOMS: atom_id res chain seq x y z
N MET A 1 92.48 -21.67 -2.59
CA MET A 1 92.51 -21.12 -3.97
C MET A 1 92.29 -22.29 -4.92
N PRO A 2 91.39 -22.23 -5.93
CA PRO A 2 90.30 -21.29 -6.27
C PRO A 2 88.90 -21.92 -6.00
N GLN A 3 87.80 -21.23 -5.68
CA GLN A 3 86.98 -20.22 -6.38
C GLN A 3 86.20 -20.71 -7.62
N ASN A 4 84.87 -20.87 -7.46
CA ASN A 4 83.81 -20.32 -8.33
C ASN A 4 82.47 -20.45 -7.58
N GLN A 5 81.90 -19.38 -7.01
CA GLN A 5 80.99 -18.43 -7.69
C GLN A 5 79.85 -19.21 -8.38
N GLY A 6 78.62 -19.26 -7.86
CA GLY A 6 77.76 -18.13 -7.55
C GLY A 6 76.55 -18.23 -8.48
N THR A 7 75.47 -18.86 -8.05
CA THR A 7 74.17 -18.75 -8.72
C THR A 7 73.12 -18.57 -7.64
N THR A 8 72.92 -17.30 -7.31
CA THR A 8 71.80 -16.80 -6.52
C THR A 8 70.49 -17.20 -7.20
N ALA A 9 69.66 -17.94 -6.48
CA ALA A 9 68.26 -18.10 -6.79
C ALA A 9 67.58 -16.73 -6.70
N THR A 10 67.19 -16.18 -7.85
CA THR A 10 66.29 -15.02 -7.90
C THR A 10 64.86 -15.56 -7.99
N PRO A 11 63.96 -15.27 -7.03
CA PRO A 11 62.55 -15.55 -7.22
C PRO A 11 62.04 -14.55 -8.27
N VAL A 12 61.53 -15.07 -9.39
CA VAL A 12 60.82 -14.28 -10.39
C VAL A 12 59.60 -13.64 -9.70
N PRO A 13 59.42 -12.31 -9.76
CA PRO A 13 58.22 -11.69 -9.23
C PRO A 13 57.03 -12.12 -10.10
N GLN A 14 55.98 -12.63 -9.46
CA GLN A 14 54.73 -12.99 -10.12
C GLN A 14 54.09 -11.76 -10.78
N VAL A 15 54.28 -11.60 -12.09
CA VAL A 15 53.52 -10.68 -12.94
C VAL A 15 52.23 -11.41 -13.32
N GLY A 16 51.20 -11.36 -12.46
CA GLY A 16 49.96 -12.10 -12.67
C GLY A 16 48.65 -11.35 -12.41
N THR A 17 48.69 -10.12 -11.90
CA THR A 17 47.47 -9.44 -11.40
C THR A 17 46.87 -8.39 -12.34
N SER A 18 47.65 -7.80 -13.27
CA SER A 18 47.17 -6.65 -14.08
C SER A 18 46.41 -7.01 -15.36
N THR A 19 46.57 -8.22 -15.91
CA THR A 19 45.96 -8.61 -17.20
C THR A 19 44.47 -9.00 -17.07
N THR A 20 44.02 -9.37 -15.88
CA THR A 20 42.67 -9.94 -15.65
C THR A 20 41.64 -8.91 -15.18
N LEU A 21 42.07 -7.67 -14.84
CA LEU A 21 41.20 -6.66 -14.23
C LEU A 21 40.13 -6.12 -15.21
N ALA A 22 40.54 -5.78 -16.43
CA ALA A 22 39.65 -5.25 -17.47
C ALA A 22 38.55 -6.23 -17.90
N PRO A 23 38.84 -7.52 -18.21
CA PRO A 23 37.79 -8.48 -18.56
C PRO A 23 36.86 -8.79 -17.38
N ASN A 24 37.37 -8.84 -16.14
CA ASN A 24 36.55 -9.07 -14.96
C ASN A 24 35.60 -7.90 -14.67
N LEU A 25 36.07 -6.66 -14.85
CA LEU A 25 35.21 -5.48 -14.74
C LEU A 25 34.14 -5.45 -15.83
N ALA A 26 34.51 -5.79 -17.07
CA ALA A 26 33.54 -5.87 -18.17
C ALA A 26 32.47 -6.94 -17.91
N ALA A 27 32.87 -8.11 -17.41
CA ALA A 27 31.93 -9.18 -17.02
C ALA A 27 31.03 -8.76 -15.86
N LEU A 28 31.58 -8.06 -14.86
CA LEU A 28 30.81 -7.52 -13.74
C LEU A 28 29.76 -6.52 -14.23
N CYS A 29 30.16 -5.52 -15.02
CA CYS A 29 29.25 -4.54 -15.61
C CYS A 29 28.17 -5.21 -16.48
N ALA A 30 28.54 -6.20 -17.29
CA ALA A 30 27.60 -6.94 -18.14
C ALA A 30 26.55 -7.72 -17.33
N GLY A 31 26.89 -8.19 -16.12
CA GLY A 31 25.96 -8.89 -15.24
C GLY A 31 25.11 -7.95 -14.38
N VAL A 32 25.69 -6.86 -13.88
CA VAL A 32 25.06 -5.97 -12.88
C VAL A 32 24.20 -4.87 -13.53
N LEU A 33 24.65 -4.26 -14.63
CA LEU A 33 23.90 -3.18 -15.29
C LEU A 33 22.49 -3.58 -15.74
N PRO A 34 22.24 -4.79 -16.29
CA PRO A 34 20.89 -5.21 -16.63
C PRO A 34 19.98 -5.36 -15.41
N VAL A 35 20.51 -5.83 -14.27
CA VAL A 35 19.76 -5.94 -13.00
C VAL A 35 19.34 -4.55 -12.53
N TRP A 36 20.27 -3.60 -12.51
CA TRP A 36 19.98 -2.21 -12.16
C TRP A 36 18.95 -1.57 -13.09
N ALA A 37 19.07 -1.80 -14.41
CA ALA A 37 18.11 -1.30 -15.38
C ALA A 37 16.71 -1.84 -15.11
N ARG A 38 16.57 -3.12 -14.75
CA ARG A 38 15.28 -3.72 -14.35
C ARG A 38 14.75 -3.09 -13.07
N HIS A 39 15.56 -2.97 -12.02
CA HIS A 39 15.14 -2.30 -10.77
C HIS A 39 14.64 -0.87 -11.01
N ILE A 40 15.35 -0.06 -11.81
CA ILE A 40 14.93 1.30 -12.14
C ILE A 40 13.59 1.27 -12.90
N ALA A 41 13.44 0.38 -13.89
CA ALA A 41 12.22 0.25 -14.67
C ALA A 41 11.02 -0.15 -13.79
N THR A 42 11.21 -1.14 -12.91
CA THR A 42 10.22 -1.57 -11.93
C THR A 42 9.89 -0.45 -10.94
N SER A 43 10.89 0.28 -10.44
CA SER A 43 10.70 1.45 -9.57
C SER A 43 9.82 2.49 -10.21
N ARG A 44 10.08 2.79 -11.48
CA ARG A 44 9.37 3.80 -12.23
C ARG A 44 7.93 3.37 -12.49
N ALA A 45 7.72 2.13 -12.92
CA ALA A 45 6.39 1.58 -13.14
C ALA A 45 5.56 1.57 -11.85
N GLN A 46 6.15 1.13 -10.73
CA GLN A 46 5.49 1.16 -9.42
C GLN A 46 5.17 2.59 -8.97
N SER A 47 6.05 3.56 -9.23
CA SER A 47 5.79 4.98 -8.92
C SER A 47 4.59 5.52 -9.71
N GLU A 48 4.53 5.25 -11.01
CA GLU A 48 3.41 5.66 -11.88
C GLU A 48 2.08 5.04 -11.41
N VAL A 49 2.09 3.76 -11.02
CA VAL A 49 0.91 3.07 -10.46
C VAL A 49 0.50 3.68 -9.12
N ALA A 50 1.44 3.88 -8.19
CA ALA A 50 1.16 4.40 -6.86
C ALA A 50 0.57 5.82 -6.91
N VAL A 51 1.14 6.70 -7.73
CA VAL A 51 0.62 8.06 -7.94
C VAL A 51 -0.79 8.01 -8.54
N THR A 52 -1.02 7.15 -9.51
CA THR A 52 -2.35 6.99 -10.13
C THR A 52 -3.38 6.48 -9.12
N GLN A 53 -3.03 5.49 -8.31
CA GLN A 53 -3.91 4.94 -7.26
C GLN A 53 -4.21 5.97 -6.18
N MET A 54 -3.21 6.76 -5.76
CA MET A 54 -3.39 7.83 -4.78
C MET A 54 -4.32 8.92 -5.31
N LEU A 55 -4.10 9.40 -6.55
CA LEU A 55 -4.97 10.38 -7.19
C LEU A 55 -6.40 9.87 -7.36
N LYS A 56 -6.56 8.59 -7.75
CA LYS A 56 -7.87 7.95 -7.84
C LYS A 56 -8.56 7.87 -6.48
N ALA A 57 -7.86 7.45 -5.44
CA ALA A 57 -8.40 7.41 -4.08
C ALA A 57 -8.84 8.79 -3.60
N PHE A 58 -8.06 9.85 -3.84
CA PHE A 58 -8.45 11.22 -3.54
C PHE A 58 -9.71 11.67 -4.30
N ALA A 59 -9.77 11.38 -5.61
CA ALA A 59 -10.91 11.73 -6.44
C ALA A 59 -12.18 11.01 -5.97
N ASP A 60 -12.07 9.74 -5.60
CA ASP A 60 -13.21 8.92 -5.17
C ASP A 60 -13.68 9.29 -3.73
N ILE A 61 -12.80 9.77 -2.85
CA ILE A 61 -13.17 10.24 -1.50
C ILE A 61 -14.03 11.52 -1.54
N SER A 62 -13.77 12.43 -2.48
CA SER A 62 -14.42 13.75 -2.50
C SER A 62 -15.96 13.69 -2.60
N PRO A 63 -16.57 12.87 -3.47
CA PRO A 63 -18.01 12.65 -3.50
C PRO A 63 -18.57 12.09 -2.18
N HIS A 64 -17.84 11.17 -1.53
CA HIS A 64 -18.29 10.55 -0.28
C HIS A 64 -18.27 11.53 0.89
N ILE A 65 -17.27 12.40 1.00
CA ILE A 65 -17.26 13.46 2.02
C ILE A 65 -18.44 14.42 1.81
N GLY A 66 -18.68 14.85 0.57
CA GLY A 66 -19.78 15.77 0.27
C GLY A 66 -21.17 15.15 0.41
N ALA A 67 -21.28 13.82 0.31
CA ALA A 67 -22.52 13.10 0.60
C ALA A 67 -22.71 12.94 2.12
N ALA A 68 -21.68 12.53 2.85
CA ALA A 68 -21.70 12.39 4.31
C ALA A 68 -21.97 13.73 5.02
N GLU A 69 -21.44 14.86 4.51
CA GLU A 69 -21.71 16.20 5.02
C GLU A 69 -23.19 16.57 4.87
N ARG A 70 -23.75 16.44 3.65
CA ARG A 70 -25.17 16.72 3.38
C ARG A 70 -26.08 15.85 4.26
N GLN A 71 -25.69 14.62 4.46
CA GLN A 71 -26.41 13.65 5.26
C GLN A 71 -26.34 13.95 6.76
N SER A 72 -25.17 14.37 7.26
CA SER A 72 -24.99 14.83 8.64
C SER A 72 -25.86 16.06 8.94
N VAL A 73 -25.99 17.00 7.99
CA VAL A 73 -26.91 18.14 8.12
C VAL A 73 -28.36 17.67 8.24
N GLN A 74 -28.81 16.73 7.40
CA GLN A 74 -30.17 16.18 7.46
C GLN A 74 -30.43 15.41 8.78
N ILE A 75 -29.46 14.61 9.24
CA ILE A 75 -29.57 13.87 10.51
C ILE A 75 -29.59 14.85 11.69
N THR A 76 -28.74 15.87 11.69
CA THR A 76 -28.71 16.90 12.75
C THR A 76 -30.03 17.67 12.79
N GLU A 77 -30.60 18.01 11.64
CA GLU A 77 -31.91 18.65 11.55
C GLU A 77 -33.00 17.74 12.15
N ALA A 78 -32.98 16.44 11.84
CA ALA A 78 -33.94 15.47 12.36
C ALA A 78 -33.72 15.08 13.85
N LEU A 79 -32.49 15.13 14.36
CA LEU A 79 -32.15 14.81 15.76
C LEU A 79 -32.32 16.02 16.68
N SER A 80 -32.11 17.24 16.18
CA SER A 80 -32.40 18.48 16.91
C SER A 80 -33.88 18.61 17.33
N THR A 81 -34.73 17.69 16.83
CA THR A 81 -36.14 17.57 17.17
C THR A 81 -36.46 16.54 18.28
N SER A 82 -35.54 15.70 18.81
CA SER A 82 -35.88 14.68 19.85
C SER A 82 -34.71 14.10 20.68
N ASP A 83 -34.93 13.85 21.98
CA ASP A 83 -33.90 13.65 23.03
C ASP A 83 -33.59 12.18 23.45
N ASP A 84 -34.30 11.15 22.93
CA ASP A 84 -34.10 9.72 23.32
C ASP A 84 -33.90 8.77 22.13
N GLY A 85 -33.55 9.34 20.97
CA GLY A 85 -33.46 8.61 19.72
C GLY A 85 -34.83 8.24 19.12
N ILE A 86 -34.88 8.20 17.80
CA ILE A 86 -36.13 8.15 17.04
C ILE A 86 -36.83 6.79 17.14
N THR A 87 -36.07 5.68 17.16
CA THR A 87 -36.62 4.33 17.25
C THR A 87 -37.13 3.99 18.66
N GLY A 88 -36.50 4.55 19.70
CA GLY A 88 -36.95 4.44 21.10
C GLY A 88 -38.29 5.13 21.32
N LEU A 89 -38.46 6.31 20.71
CA LEU A 89 -39.69 7.09 20.75
C LEU A 89 -40.89 6.37 20.11
N VAL A 90 -40.71 5.65 19.00
CA VAL A 90 -41.80 4.84 18.41
C VAL A 90 -42.24 3.73 19.34
N CYS A 91 -41.27 2.95 19.85
CA CYS A 91 -41.57 1.85 20.76
C CYS A 91 -42.23 2.35 22.05
N ALA A 92 -41.81 3.52 22.56
CA ALA A 92 -42.41 4.16 23.72
C ALA A 92 -43.84 4.66 23.42
N CYS A 93 -44.06 5.31 22.27
CA CYS A 93 -45.38 5.75 21.82
C CYS A 93 -46.35 4.58 21.64
N GLU A 94 -45.93 3.52 20.95
CA GLU A 94 -46.73 2.31 20.75
C GLU A 94 -47.09 1.65 22.08
N ARG A 95 -46.11 1.50 22.99
CA ARG A 95 -46.34 0.91 24.31
C ARG A 95 -47.27 1.76 25.17
N THR A 96 -47.22 3.08 25.05
CA THR A 96 -48.07 4.02 25.80
C THR A 96 -49.49 4.10 25.23
N LEU A 97 -49.64 3.97 23.92
CA LEU A 97 -50.93 4.08 23.22
C LEU A 97 -51.68 2.74 23.11
N ALA A 98 -51.00 1.60 23.21
CA ALA A 98 -51.62 0.27 23.17
C ALA A 98 -52.79 0.07 24.16
N PRO A 99 -52.73 0.50 25.43
CA PRO A 99 -53.85 0.35 26.37
C PRO A 99 -55.06 1.24 26.02
N VAL A 100 -54.80 2.39 25.38
CA VAL A 100 -55.84 3.35 24.96
C VAL A 100 -56.60 2.79 23.76
N LEU A 101 -55.91 2.20 22.80
CA LEU A 101 -56.52 1.55 21.63
C LEU A 101 -57.30 0.28 21.99
N GLN A 102 -56.93 -0.41 23.07
CA GLN A 102 -57.68 -1.57 23.59
C GLN A 102 -58.96 -1.17 24.35
N ASN A 103 -59.18 0.11 24.61
CA ASN A 103 -60.32 0.59 25.38
C ASN A 103 -61.57 0.67 24.48
N THR A 104 -62.48 -0.31 24.59
CA THR A 104 -63.68 -0.45 23.75
C THR A 104 -64.70 0.70 23.85
N THR A 105 -64.50 1.62 24.78
CA THR A 105 -65.32 2.83 24.96
C THR A 105 -64.84 4.03 24.14
N LEU A 106 -63.70 3.91 23.44
CA LEU A 106 -63.20 4.99 22.60
C LEU A 106 -64.08 5.21 21.37
N PRO A 107 -64.37 6.47 21.00
CA PRO A 107 -65.01 6.78 19.72
C PRO A 107 -64.15 6.26 18.55
N PRO A 108 -64.75 5.64 17.53
CA PRO A 108 -64.00 5.08 16.40
C PRO A 108 -63.14 6.11 15.65
N GLU A 109 -63.59 7.37 15.56
CA GLU A 109 -62.81 8.46 14.97
C GLU A 109 -61.52 8.78 15.74
N ALA A 110 -61.55 8.69 17.08
CA ALA A 110 -60.38 8.94 17.91
C ALA A 110 -59.36 7.80 17.80
N SER A 111 -59.83 6.54 17.73
CA SER A 111 -58.96 5.38 17.47
C SER A 111 -58.26 5.51 16.11
N ALA A 112 -59.02 5.87 15.06
CA ALA A 112 -58.48 6.07 13.72
C ALA A 112 -57.46 7.22 13.65
N ALA A 113 -57.68 8.31 14.40
CA ALA A 113 -56.73 9.42 14.48
C ALA A 113 -55.41 9.01 15.16
N ILE A 114 -55.47 8.21 16.23
CA ILE A 114 -54.29 7.69 16.93
C ILE A 114 -53.48 6.74 16.04
N GLU A 115 -54.16 5.81 15.34
CA GLU A 115 -53.50 4.92 14.37
C GLU A 115 -52.81 5.71 13.26
N LYS A 116 -53.45 6.75 12.74
CA LYS A 116 -52.87 7.62 11.71
C LYS A 116 -51.61 8.35 12.19
N VAL A 117 -51.58 8.79 13.45
CA VAL A 117 -50.39 9.41 14.05
C VAL A 117 -49.27 8.39 14.24
N LEU A 118 -49.57 7.17 14.69
CA LEU A 118 -48.58 6.09 14.81
C LEU A 118 -47.97 5.71 13.46
N ASP A 119 -48.77 5.65 12.39
CA ASP A 119 -48.27 5.40 11.04
C ASP A 119 -47.39 6.55 10.52
N MET A 120 -47.75 7.81 10.78
CA MET A 120 -46.88 8.95 10.46
C MET A 120 -45.54 8.88 11.18
N VAL A 121 -45.55 8.48 12.46
CA VAL A 121 -44.34 8.32 13.27
C VAL A 121 -43.47 7.18 12.70
N ARG A 122 -44.04 6.00 12.41
CA ARG A 122 -43.31 4.89 11.77
C ARG A 122 -42.71 5.29 10.42
N SER A 123 -43.46 6.02 9.60
CA SER A 123 -43.01 6.49 8.29
C SER A 123 -41.82 7.44 8.41
N ALA A 124 -41.87 8.39 9.36
CA ALA A 124 -40.76 9.30 9.63
C ALA A 124 -39.50 8.54 10.09
N VAL A 125 -39.65 7.54 10.97
CA VAL A 125 -38.55 6.69 11.43
C VAL A 125 -37.95 5.87 10.31
N SER A 126 -38.78 5.28 9.45
CA SER A 126 -38.30 4.53 8.29
C SER A 126 -37.58 5.44 7.29
N ALA A 127 -38.01 6.70 7.11
CA ALA A 127 -37.32 7.66 6.28
C ALA A 127 -35.93 8.00 6.85
N LEU A 128 -35.84 8.17 8.17
CA LEU A 128 -34.60 8.40 8.90
C LEU A 128 -33.64 7.20 8.85
N GLU A 129 -34.13 5.97 9.02
CA GLU A 129 -33.31 4.77 8.82
C GLU A 129 -32.83 4.64 7.37
N GLY A 130 -33.67 5.03 6.42
CA GLY A 130 -33.31 5.14 5.00
C GLY A 130 -32.20 6.15 4.74
N ILE A 131 -32.12 7.21 5.56
CA ILE A 131 -31.03 8.19 5.52
C ILE A 131 -29.80 7.68 6.29
N ALA A 132 -29.93 7.00 7.43
CA ALA A 132 -28.77 6.58 8.23
C ALA A 132 -27.95 5.42 7.62
N LYS A 133 -28.60 4.47 6.92
CA LYS A 133 -27.90 3.35 6.26
C LYS A 133 -26.85 3.78 5.23
N PRO A 134 -27.15 4.71 4.29
CA PRO A 134 -26.14 5.21 3.37
C PRO A 134 -24.97 5.91 4.07
N PHE A 135 -25.16 6.52 5.25
CA PHE A 135 -24.07 7.17 5.99
C PHE A 135 -23.02 6.16 6.47
N ALA A 136 -23.46 5.02 6.99
CA ALA A 136 -22.57 3.92 7.38
C ALA A 136 -21.81 3.37 6.17
N HIS A 137 -22.49 3.23 5.02
CA HIS A 137 -21.88 2.79 3.78
C HIS A 137 -20.84 3.81 3.26
N GLU A 138 -21.15 5.10 3.22
CA GLU A 138 -20.23 6.14 2.76
C GLU A 138 -19.00 6.25 3.67
N THR A 139 -19.18 6.13 4.98
CA THR A 139 -18.07 6.09 5.95
C THR A 139 -17.16 4.87 5.72
N GLN A 140 -17.74 3.71 5.45
CA GLN A 140 -16.99 2.51 5.10
C GLN A 140 -16.22 2.69 3.78
N MET A 141 -16.86 3.27 2.75
CA MET A 141 -16.19 3.57 1.48
C MET A 141 -15.00 4.51 1.69
N VAL A 142 -15.14 5.57 2.50
CA VAL A 142 -14.02 6.46 2.83
C VAL A 142 -12.90 5.69 3.53
N ALA A 143 -13.22 4.80 4.49
CA ALA A 143 -12.22 3.97 5.16
C ALA A 143 -11.43 3.07 4.19
N GLU A 144 -12.11 2.42 3.24
CA GLU A 144 -11.48 1.61 2.19
C GLU A 144 -10.58 2.44 1.26
N HIS A 145 -10.96 3.67 0.93
CA HIS A 145 -10.13 4.56 0.12
C HIS A 145 -8.90 5.06 0.89
N VAL A 146 -9.03 5.32 2.20
CA VAL A 146 -7.90 5.66 3.07
C VAL A 146 -6.92 4.49 3.16
N ASP A 147 -7.42 3.25 3.25
CA ASP A 147 -6.58 2.05 3.22
C ASP A 147 -5.86 1.89 1.87
N ARG A 148 -6.55 2.10 0.74
CA ARG A 148 -5.91 2.18 -0.59
C ARG A 148 -4.84 3.26 -0.67
N MET A 149 -5.07 4.42 -0.06
CA MET A 149 -4.09 5.51 -0.01
C MET A 149 -2.87 5.13 0.84
N TYR A 150 -3.08 4.43 1.96
CA TYR A 150 -2.01 3.89 2.81
C TYR A 150 -1.14 2.88 2.06
N MET A 151 -1.74 1.98 1.28
CA MET A 151 -1.00 1.08 0.38
C MET A 151 -0.22 1.85 -0.69
N GLY A 152 -0.80 2.92 -1.24
CA GLY A 152 -0.14 3.86 -2.14
C GLY A 152 1.14 4.47 -1.55
N PHE A 153 1.11 4.87 -0.28
CA PHE A 153 2.26 5.45 0.41
C PHE A 153 3.36 4.44 0.72
N GLN A 154 3.03 3.15 0.94
CA GLN A 154 4.06 2.12 1.16
C GLN A 154 4.94 1.90 -0.07
N TYR A 155 4.43 2.13 -1.29
CA TYR A 155 5.27 2.11 -2.50
C TYR A 155 6.36 3.18 -2.46
N GLN A 156 6.13 4.33 -1.85
CA GLN A 156 7.13 5.38 -1.73
C GLN A 156 8.32 4.92 -0.88
N ASP A 157 8.04 4.26 0.24
CA ASP A 157 9.09 3.68 1.08
C ASP A 157 9.86 2.59 0.32
N ARG A 158 9.15 1.70 -0.38
CA ARG A 158 9.77 0.66 -1.23
C ARG A 158 10.67 1.24 -2.33
N ILE A 159 10.22 2.27 -3.04
CA ILE A 159 11.01 2.98 -4.06
C ILE A 159 12.26 3.60 -3.42
N SER A 160 12.11 4.24 -2.27
CA SER A 160 13.23 4.85 -1.53
C SER A 160 14.28 3.81 -1.16
N GLN A 161 13.86 2.67 -0.62
CA GLN A 161 14.76 1.57 -0.27
C GLN A 161 15.50 1.01 -1.49
N MET A 162 14.80 0.81 -2.61
CA MET A 162 15.43 0.30 -3.83
C MET A 162 16.42 1.30 -4.44
N MET A 163 16.11 2.60 -4.43
CA MET A 163 17.02 3.64 -4.89
C MET A 163 18.25 3.75 -4.01
N ALA A 164 18.11 3.65 -2.69
CA ALA A 164 19.24 3.65 -1.76
C ALA A 164 20.16 2.43 -1.95
N LEU A 165 19.57 1.25 -2.19
CA LEU A 165 20.33 0.04 -2.52
C LEU A 165 21.12 0.20 -3.83
N LEU A 166 20.46 0.73 -4.87
CA LEU A 166 21.07 0.97 -6.17
C LEU A 166 22.20 2.02 -6.08
N GLU A 167 21.99 3.12 -5.35
CA GLU A 167 23.00 4.15 -5.13
C GLU A 167 24.23 3.56 -4.44
N GLY A 168 24.03 2.79 -3.38
CA GLY A 168 25.13 2.11 -2.68
C GLY A 168 25.90 1.14 -3.57
N ASP A 169 25.22 0.40 -4.43
CA ASP A 169 25.87 -0.55 -5.34
C ASP A 169 26.60 0.15 -6.51
N ILE A 170 26.10 1.30 -6.98
CA ILE A 170 26.80 2.17 -7.94
C ILE A 170 28.10 2.71 -7.35
N VAL A 171 28.06 3.22 -6.11
CA VAL A 171 29.26 3.70 -5.41
C VAL A 171 30.28 2.57 -5.25
N ARG A 172 29.82 1.37 -4.89
CA ARG A 172 30.66 0.18 -4.81
C ARG A 172 31.32 -0.16 -6.16
N LEU A 173 30.59 -0.07 -7.27
CA LEU A 173 31.15 -0.29 -8.61
C LEU A 173 32.20 0.78 -8.96
N GLN A 174 31.96 2.04 -8.59
CA GLN A 174 32.91 3.13 -8.77
C GLN A 174 34.22 2.90 -7.99
N ASP A 175 34.14 2.43 -6.76
CA ASP A 175 35.31 2.10 -5.94
C ASP A 175 36.11 0.92 -6.53
N ALA A 176 35.42 -0.08 -7.10
CA ALA A 176 36.05 -1.18 -7.82
C ALA A 176 36.75 -0.70 -9.11
N CYS A 177 36.12 0.20 -9.88
CA CYS A 177 36.70 0.82 -11.08
C CYS A 177 37.93 1.69 -10.79
N THR A 178 37.95 2.39 -9.66
CA THR A 178 39.05 3.30 -9.26
C THR A 178 40.19 2.59 -8.52
N GLY A 179 40.09 1.26 -8.34
CA GLY A 179 41.13 0.45 -7.72
C GLY A 179 41.21 0.62 -6.20
N LYS A 180 40.22 1.25 -5.56
CA LYS A 180 40.13 1.38 -4.10
C LYS A 180 39.71 0.08 -3.41
N ALA A 181 39.16 -0.88 -4.16
CA ALA A 181 38.78 -2.21 -3.69
C ALA A 181 39.12 -3.30 -4.74
N PRO A 182 40.37 -3.78 -4.83
CA PRO A 182 40.82 -4.71 -5.88
C PRO A 182 40.33 -6.16 -5.71
N ASP A 183 39.91 -6.57 -4.52
CA ASP A 183 39.56 -7.98 -4.22
C ASP A 183 38.09 -8.38 -4.51
N THR A 184 37.27 -7.49 -5.10
CA THR A 184 35.81 -7.68 -5.18
C THR A 184 35.23 -7.86 -6.58
N LEU A 185 36.05 -8.02 -7.62
CA LEU A 185 35.59 -8.18 -9.02
C LEU A 185 35.08 -9.60 -9.36
N ASN A 186 34.41 -10.25 -8.41
CA ASN A 186 33.71 -11.50 -8.63
C ASN A 186 32.21 -11.21 -8.79
N LEU A 187 31.69 -11.44 -10.00
CA LEU A 187 30.27 -11.24 -10.35
C LEU A 187 29.33 -12.07 -9.46
N GLU A 188 29.65 -13.33 -9.18
CA GLU A 188 28.79 -14.22 -8.40
C GLU A 188 28.67 -13.73 -6.94
N ALA A 189 29.81 -13.40 -6.32
CA ALA A 189 29.82 -12.83 -4.97
C ALA A 189 29.13 -11.45 -4.91
N TRP A 190 29.20 -10.68 -6.00
CA TRP A 190 28.53 -9.39 -6.11
C TRP A 190 27.01 -9.56 -6.13
N LEU A 191 26.51 -10.43 -7.01
CA LEU A 191 25.09 -10.71 -7.15
C LEU A 191 24.53 -11.36 -5.89
N ALA A 192 25.21 -12.33 -5.28
CA ALA A 192 24.76 -12.95 -4.03
C ALA A 192 24.61 -11.92 -2.89
N ARG A 193 25.53 -10.95 -2.79
CA ARG A 193 25.39 -9.84 -1.84
C ARG A 193 24.20 -8.95 -2.19
N LEU A 194 24.04 -8.60 -3.46
CA LEU A 194 22.92 -7.76 -3.90
C LEU A 194 21.57 -8.45 -3.58
N GLU A 195 21.48 -9.76 -3.80
CA GLU A 195 20.31 -10.58 -3.48
C GLU A 195 20.02 -10.63 -1.97
N SER A 196 21.05 -10.71 -1.13
CA SER A 196 20.89 -10.73 0.33
C SER A 196 20.29 -9.43 0.91
N LEU A 197 20.34 -8.34 0.16
CA LEU A 197 19.82 -7.03 0.56
C LEU A 197 18.38 -6.81 0.09
N TYR A 198 17.77 -7.79 -0.60
CA TYR A 198 16.39 -7.70 -1.03
C TYR A 198 15.44 -8.09 0.08
N ALA A 199 14.62 -7.13 0.50
CA ALA A 199 13.46 -7.40 1.34
C ALA A 199 12.31 -8.00 0.51
N MET A 200 12.15 -7.57 -0.74
CA MET A 200 10.93 -7.80 -1.52
C MET A 200 11.04 -8.94 -2.54
N SER A 201 9.89 -9.54 -2.89
CA SER A 201 9.81 -10.64 -3.85
C SER A 201 10.11 -10.20 -5.29
N GLU A 202 9.73 -8.97 -5.62
CA GLU A 202 9.86 -8.35 -6.93
C GLU A 202 11.33 -8.06 -7.25
N GLN A 203 12.12 -7.66 -6.25
CA GLN A 203 13.58 -7.49 -6.40
C GLN A 203 14.26 -8.82 -6.71
N ARG A 204 13.81 -9.92 -6.10
CA ARG A 204 14.30 -11.27 -6.42
C ARG A 204 13.91 -11.68 -7.85
N GLN A 205 12.69 -11.38 -8.30
CA GLN A 205 12.25 -11.65 -9.68
C GLN A 205 13.05 -10.85 -10.71
N ASP A 206 13.27 -9.55 -10.46
CA ASP A 206 14.10 -8.68 -11.27
C ASP A 206 15.56 -9.13 -11.28
N HIS A 207 16.07 -9.69 -10.20
CA HIS A 207 17.41 -10.27 -10.16
C HIS A 207 17.51 -11.52 -11.04
N LEU A 208 16.56 -12.44 -10.93
CA LEU A 208 16.52 -13.69 -11.70
C LEU A 208 16.28 -13.47 -13.20
N GLY A 209 15.84 -12.28 -13.60
CA GLY A 209 15.58 -11.95 -15.00
C GLY A 209 14.36 -12.65 -15.59
N ALA A 210 13.42 -13.07 -14.73
CA ALA A 210 12.16 -13.67 -15.14
C ALA A 210 11.21 -12.60 -15.69
N SER A 211 11.45 -12.14 -16.92
CA SER A 211 10.49 -11.36 -17.69
C SER A 211 9.37 -12.30 -18.16
N ASN A 212 8.38 -12.59 -17.30
CA ASN A 212 7.13 -13.18 -17.76
C ASN A 212 5.98 -12.21 -17.51
N PRO A 213 5.50 -11.48 -18.54
CA PRO A 213 4.37 -10.57 -18.42
C PRO A 213 3.09 -11.35 -18.68
N SER A 214 2.51 -11.98 -17.67
CA SER A 214 1.20 -12.65 -17.65
C SER A 214 1.06 -13.26 -16.24
N THR A 215 0.07 -13.02 -15.39
CA THR A 215 -1.30 -12.56 -15.51
C THR A 215 -1.79 -12.37 -14.07
N ASP A 216 -2.53 -11.30 -13.79
CA ASP A 216 -3.52 -11.21 -12.70
C ASP A 216 -3.12 -11.84 -11.35
N SER A 217 -2.19 -11.21 -10.63
CA SER A 217 -2.07 -11.39 -9.18
C SER A 217 -2.52 -10.10 -8.51
N THR A 218 -3.83 -9.99 -8.34
CA THR A 218 -4.41 -9.34 -7.16
C THR A 218 -4.10 -10.21 -5.92
N GLU A 219 -2.85 -10.62 -5.74
CA GLU A 219 -2.35 -11.17 -4.49
C GLU A 219 -1.76 -9.98 -3.76
N THR A 220 -2.48 -9.56 -2.73
CA THR A 220 -1.97 -8.95 -1.51
C THR A 220 -0.46 -9.15 -1.42
N GLY A 221 0.30 -8.13 -1.85
CA GLY A 221 1.73 -8.03 -1.62
C GLY A 221 1.94 -7.80 -0.14
N GLU A 222 1.67 -8.84 0.66
CA GLU A 222 1.73 -8.84 2.11
C GLU A 222 3.15 -8.42 2.49
N PRO A 223 3.34 -7.22 3.08
CA PRO A 223 4.64 -6.84 3.57
C PRO A 223 4.98 -7.79 4.70
N THR A 224 6.09 -8.51 4.57
CA THR A 224 6.69 -9.19 5.72
C THR A 224 7.17 -8.08 6.65
N PHE A 225 6.37 -7.77 7.68
CA PHE A 225 6.78 -6.88 8.76
C PHE A 225 7.99 -7.50 9.46
N PHE A 226 9.10 -6.76 9.50
CA PHE A 226 10.17 -6.97 10.47
C PHE A 226 10.09 -5.89 11.55
#